data_AF-K1T035-F1
#
_entry.id   AF-K1T035-F1
#
_cell.length_a   1.000
_cell.length_b   1.000
_cell.length_c   1.000
_cell.angle_alpha   90.00
_cell.angle_beta   90.00
_cell.angle_gamma   90.00
#
_symmetry.space_group_name_H-M   'P 1'
#
loop_
_entity.id
_entity.type
_entity.pdbx_description
1 polymer ?
#
loop_
_entity_poly.entity_id
_entity_poly.type
_entity_poly.pdbx_seq_one_letter_code
_entity_poly.pdbx_strand_id
1 'polypeptide(L)'
;MDKIRITKDENGAVILRFEKREDCEKYTVYFRRENGRFKFLIATEKTAVRVNAVEGLCYFRVTGQTSGGRTVNIGTVDTSSLMKRTGFITMGSYNVQKIVERSPKFTADNTVRKISPLAAFFPEKIDNSDAQGESRTFEYIKENRSDYFIFDFYGTAVHGLVKTENSFLTGGIDGNEKHGEKLPNILPEDVYKPLVDIFAKEILKLYSADKIILVRTISPEFYAIGRQVRKSTPKNKLNAFLEDIENYFIKKVHPVIMDLSGRYFGDLSLTGDGKEAVFNRFYFADCEKALDEITS
;
A
#
# COMPACT_ATOMS: atom_id res chain seq x y z
N MET A 1 -14.07 1.53 22.32
CA MET A 1 -13.47 0.32 22.91
C MET A 1 -14.18 -0.88 22.33
N ASP A 2 -13.45 -1.79 21.67
CA ASP A 2 -14.04 -3.01 21.11
C ASP A 2 -14.44 -3.97 22.24
N LYS A 3 -15.73 -4.30 22.31
CA LYS A 3 -16.34 -5.17 23.34
C LYS A 3 -15.89 -6.63 23.26
N ILE A 4 -15.23 -6.99 22.16
CA ILE A 4 -14.68 -8.32 21.90
C ILE A 4 -13.26 -8.14 21.38
N ARG A 5 -12.31 -8.86 21.96
CA ARG A 5 -10.91 -8.90 21.54
C ARG A 5 -10.54 -10.31 21.10
N ILE A 6 -9.68 -10.41 20.10
CA ILE A 6 -9.14 -11.67 19.61
C ILE A 6 -7.62 -11.62 19.65
N THR A 7 -6.99 -12.69 20.13
CA THR A 7 -5.54 -12.78 20.34
C THR A 7 -5.05 -14.21 20.13
N LYS A 8 -3.75 -14.42 20.01
CA LYS A 8 -3.13 -15.75 20.09
C LYS A 8 -2.54 -15.98 21.49
N ASP A 9 -2.59 -17.21 21.98
CA ASP A 9 -1.79 -17.63 23.13
C ASP A 9 -0.35 -18.02 22.73
N GLU A 10 0.47 -18.37 23.71
CA GLU A 10 1.87 -18.77 23.54
C GLU A 10 2.05 -19.99 22.62
N ASN A 11 1.01 -20.84 22.50
CA ASN A 11 0.99 -22.02 21.64
C ASN A 11 0.33 -21.74 20.28
N GLY A 12 0.10 -20.47 19.93
CA GLY A 12 -0.51 -20.04 18.67
C GLY A 12 -2.02 -20.22 18.59
N ALA A 13 -2.69 -20.57 19.68
CA ALA A 13 -4.13 -20.79 19.66
C ALA A 13 -4.93 -19.49 19.72
N VAL A 14 -5.97 -19.40 18.90
CA VAL A 14 -6.80 -18.21 18.86
C VAL A 14 -7.78 -18.19 20.04
N ILE A 15 -7.71 -17.13 20.83
CA ILE A 15 -8.59 -16.89 21.98
C ILE A 15 -9.44 -15.65 21.71
N LEU A 16 -10.74 -15.83 21.77
CA LEU A 16 -11.75 -14.78 21.75
C LEU A 16 -12.12 -14.41 23.19
N ARG A 17 -11.98 -13.13 23.55
CA ARG A 17 -12.31 -12.59 24.87
C ARG A 17 -13.34 -11.48 24.75
N PHE A 18 -14.27 -11.41 25.69
CA PHE A 18 -15.27 -10.35 25.76
C PHE A 18 -15.59 -10.01 27.20
N GLU A 19 -16.19 -8.84 27.42
CA GLU A 19 -16.57 -8.43 28.77
C GLU A 19 -17.83 -9.19 29.22
N LYS A 20 -17.83 -9.62 30.49
CA LYS A 20 -19.01 -10.24 31.10
C LYS A 20 -20.09 -9.16 31.26
N ARG A 21 -21.31 -9.46 30.84
CA ARG A 21 -22.50 -8.70 31.23
C ARG A 21 -23.16 -9.33 32.44
N GLU A 22 -23.55 -8.49 33.41
CA GLU A 22 -24.18 -8.93 34.65
C GLU A 22 -25.55 -9.56 34.43
N ASP A 23 -26.30 -9.09 33.43
CA ASP A 23 -27.65 -9.57 33.11
C ASP A 23 -27.67 -10.84 32.24
N CYS A 24 -26.50 -11.40 31.89
CA CYS A 24 -26.38 -12.57 31.02
C CYS A 24 -25.91 -13.80 31.80
N GLU A 25 -26.65 -14.90 31.69
CA GLU A 25 -26.33 -16.18 32.32
C GLU A 25 -25.42 -17.03 31.43
N LYS A 26 -25.66 -17.01 30.12
CA LYS A 26 -24.93 -17.83 29.13
C LYS A 26 -24.62 -17.03 27.88
N TYR A 27 -23.56 -17.43 27.20
CA TYR A 27 -23.14 -16.85 25.94
C TYR A 27 -23.16 -17.91 24.84
N THR A 28 -23.54 -17.49 23.64
CA THR A 28 -23.42 -18.29 22.43
C THR A 28 -22.44 -17.60 21.49
N VAL A 29 -21.41 -18.34 21.07
CA VAL A 29 -20.47 -17.92 20.05
C VAL A 29 -20.92 -18.51 18.72
N TYR A 30 -21.02 -17.66 17.71
CA TYR A 30 -21.25 -18.02 16.33
C TYR A 30 -20.01 -17.76 15.51
N PHE A 31 -19.83 -18.56 14.47
CA PHE A 31 -18.69 -18.51 13.57
C PHE A 31 -19.14 -18.45 12.11
N ARG A 32 -18.40 -17.72 11.27
CA ARG A 32 -18.44 -17.89 9.82
C ARG A 32 -17.05 -17.74 9.22
N ARG A 33 -16.81 -18.43 8.09
CA ARG A 33 -15.77 -18.07 7.11
C ARG A 33 -16.29 -17.00 6.16
N GLU A 34 -15.39 -16.36 5.42
CA GLU A 34 -15.70 -15.31 4.44
C GLU A 34 -16.92 -15.67 3.56
N ASN A 35 -17.82 -14.69 3.35
CA ASN A 35 -19.06 -14.81 2.56
C ASN A 35 -20.08 -15.89 3.03
N GLY A 36 -19.91 -16.47 4.24
CA GLY A 36 -20.83 -17.44 4.83
C GLY A 36 -21.89 -16.84 5.77
N ARG A 37 -22.87 -17.67 6.15
CA ARG A 37 -23.79 -17.39 7.27
C ARG A 37 -23.15 -17.77 8.59
N PHE A 38 -23.45 -17.01 9.65
CA PHE A 38 -23.07 -17.36 11.02
C PHE A 38 -23.71 -18.69 11.41
N LYS A 39 -22.88 -19.63 11.87
CA LYS A 39 -23.28 -20.93 12.40
C LYS A 39 -22.97 -20.98 13.89
N PHE A 40 -23.77 -21.72 14.64
CA PHE A 40 -23.47 -22.01 16.05
C PHE A 40 -22.08 -22.66 16.16
N LEU A 41 -21.25 -22.16 17.07
CA LEU A 41 -19.96 -22.74 17.40
C LEU A 41 -20.01 -23.41 18.78
N ILE A 42 -20.38 -22.65 19.81
CA ILE A 42 -20.39 -23.14 21.20
C ILE A 42 -21.30 -22.27 22.09
N ALA A 43 -21.92 -22.90 23.09
CA ALA A 43 -22.53 -22.23 24.22
C ALA A 43 -21.60 -22.34 25.45
N THR A 44 -21.41 -21.25 26.18
CA THR A 44 -20.42 -21.15 27.26
C THR A 44 -20.84 -20.13 28.31
N GLU A 45 -20.43 -20.37 29.56
CA GLU A 45 -20.54 -19.39 30.65
C GLU A 45 -19.25 -18.57 30.81
N LYS A 46 -18.16 -19.01 30.17
CA LYS A 46 -16.86 -18.33 30.16
C LYS A 46 -16.84 -17.19 29.16
N THR A 47 -16.12 -16.13 29.51
CA THR A 47 -15.88 -14.94 28.66
C THR A 47 -14.60 -15.00 27.85
N ALA A 48 -13.86 -16.10 27.94
CA ALA A 48 -12.70 -16.41 27.12
C ALA A 48 -12.88 -17.80 26.50
N VAL A 49 -12.81 -17.88 25.19
CA VAL A 49 -13.09 -19.09 24.42
C VAL A 49 -11.98 -19.32 23.41
N ARG A 50 -11.40 -20.52 23.44
CA ARG A 50 -10.47 -20.99 22.40
C ARG A 50 -11.27 -21.36 21.16
N VAL A 51 -10.90 -20.82 20.02
CA VAL A 51 -11.59 -21.01 18.75
C VAL A 51 -10.61 -21.48 17.69
N ASN A 52 -11.06 -22.31 16.76
CA ASN A 52 -10.28 -22.61 15.58
C ASN A 52 -10.59 -21.55 14.52
N ALA A 53 -9.57 -20.81 14.09
CA ALA A 53 -9.75 -19.69 13.19
C ALA A 53 -8.56 -19.60 12.23
N VAL A 54 -8.87 -19.27 10.98
CA VAL A 54 -7.86 -18.86 9.99
C VAL A 54 -7.75 -17.33 10.07
N GLU A 55 -6.52 -16.84 10.17
CA GLU A 55 -6.22 -15.41 10.26
C GLU A 55 -6.76 -14.68 9.03
N GLY A 56 -7.37 -13.51 9.24
CA GLY A 56 -8.02 -12.72 8.19
C GLY A 56 -9.33 -13.26 7.60
N LEU A 57 -9.63 -14.56 7.73
CA LEU A 57 -10.73 -15.21 6.98
C LEU A 57 -11.95 -15.58 7.83
N CYS A 58 -11.94 -15.28 9.12
CA CYS A 58 -12.93 -15.75 10.08
C CYS A 58 -13.60 -14.61 10.83
N TYR A 59 -14.91 -14.72 11.04
CA TYR A 59 -15.69 -13.79 11.83
C TYR A 59 -16.39 -14.53 12.97
N PHE A 60 -16.41 -13.90 14.14
CA PHE A 60 -17.09 -14.39 15.33
C PHE A 60 -18.12 -13.38 15.80
N ARG A 61 -19.31 -13.88 16.14
CA ARG A 61 -20.37 -13.09 16.78
C ARG A 61 -20.67 -13.72 18.13
N VAL A 62 -20.80 -12.88 19.16
CA VAL A 62 -21.17 -13.35 20.49
C VAL A 62 -22.51 -12.75 20.88
N THR A 63 -23.41 -13.60 21.36
CA THR A 63 -24.67 -13.18 21.96
C THR A 63 -24.76 -13.68 23.39
N GLY A 64 -25.31 -12.89 24.30
CA GLY A 64 -25.68 -13.30 25.65
C GLY A 64 -27.15 -13.69 25.72
N GLN A 65 -27.51 -14.58 26.64
CA GLN A 65 -28.88 -14.90 27.02
C GLN A 65 -29.11 -14.41 28.45
N THR A 66 -30.14 -13.59 28.65
CA THR A 66 -30.51 -13.09 29.97
C THR A 66 -31.35 -14.10 30.74
N SER A 67 -31.46 -13.91 32.05
CA SER A 67 -32.32 -14.73 32.94
C SER A 67 -33.79 -14.77 32.49
N GLY A 68 -34.28 -13.68 31.90
CA GLY A 68 -35.62 -13.60 31.29
C GLY A 68 -35.72 -14.24 29.89
N GLY A 69 -34.70 -14.97 29.42
CA GLY A 69 -34.68 -15.65 28.12
C GLY A 69 -34.42 -14.75 26.91
N ARG A 70 -34.15 -13.46 27.11
CA ARG A 70 -33.86 -12.53 26.01
C ARG A 70 -32.44 -12.74 25.47
N THR A 71 -32.29 -12.74 24.15
CA THR A 71 -30.97 -12.71 23.50
C THR A 71 -30.48 -11.28 23.33
N VAL A 72 -29.23 -11.01 23.69
CA VAL A 72 -28.55 -9.71 23.53
C VAL A 72 -27.29 -9.86 22.70
N ASN A 73 -27.01 -8.90 21.81
CA ASN A 73 -25.77 -8.88 21.04
C ASN A 73 -24.62 -8.33 21.92
N ILE A 74 -23.55 -9.09 22.06
CA ILE A 74 -22.32 -8.63 22.75
C ILE A 74 -21.42 -7.90 21.75
N GLY A 75 -21.29 -8.45 20.54
CA GLY A 75 -20.50 -7.84 19.47
C GLY A 75 -20.15 -8.83 18.36
N THR A 76 -19.38 -8.34 17.40
CA THR A 76 -18.78 -9.13 16.32
C THR A 76 -17.32 -8.71 16.17
N VAL A 77 -16.44 -9.66 15.93
CA VAL A 77 -15.01 -9.46 15.70
C VAL A 77 -14.55 -10.35 14.55
N ASP A 78 -13.53 -9.93 13.81
CA ASP A 78 -12.88 -10.75 12.79
C ASP A 78 -11.42 -11.06 13.16
N THR A 79 -10.80 -11.99 12.42
CA THR A 79 -9.42 -12.40 12.65
C THR A 79 -8.38 -11.53 11.92
N SER A 80 -8.75 -10.38 11.36
CA SER A 80 -7.81 -9.53 10.60
C SER A 80 -6.72 -8.92 11.49
N SER A 81 -7.01 -8.67 12.77
CA SER A 81 -6.03 -8.18 13.76
C SER A 81 -4.98 -9.21 14.14
N LEU A 82 -5.20 -10.50 13.82
CA LEU A 82 -4.24 -11.57 14.07
C LEU A 82 -3.22 -11.74 12.95
N MET A 83 -3.53 -11.22 11.76
CA MET A 83 -2.64 -11.33 10.61
C MET A 83 -1.37 -10.56 10.88
N LYS A 84 -0.22 -11.22 10.72
CA LYS A 84 1.04 -10.50 10.53
C LYS A 84 0.91 -9.73 9.22
N ARG A 85 1.01 -8.41 9.27
CA ARG A 85 0.97 -7.57 8.07
C ARG A 85 2.39 -7.32 7.59
N THR A 86 2.58 -7.40 6.28
CA THR A 86 3.84 -7.01 5.65
C THR A 86 3.85 -5.49 5.45
N GLY A 87 4.88 -4.83 5.95
CA GLY A 87 5.05 -3.39 5.87
C GLY A 87 5.81 -2.95 4.61
N PHE A 88 5.37 -1.83 4.05
CA PHE A 88 5.99 -1.20 2.90
C PHE A 88 6.19 0.29 3.15
N ILE A 89 7.36 0.83 2.82
CA ILE A 89 7.51 2.25 2.50
C ILE A 89 7.20 2.44 1.02
N THR A 90 6.32 3.39 0.69
CA THR A 90 5.93 3.69 -0.69
C THR A 90 6.59 4.98 -1.19
N MET A 91 7.03 4.99 -2.45
CA MET A 91 7.60 6.16 -3.13
C MET A 91 7.19 6.20 -4.61
N GLY A 92 7.08 7.39 -5.20
CA GLY A 92 6.76 7.57 -6.62
C GLY A 92 5.30 7.94 -6.85
N SER A 93 4.53 7.10 -7.56
CA SER A 93 3.16 7.42 -7.91
C SER A 93 2.12 7.01 -6.86
N TYR A 94 0.95 7.65 -6.94
CA TYR A 94 -0.25 7.28 -6.17
C TYR A 94 -0.68 5.82 -6.37
N ASN A 95 -0.29 5.21 -7.48
CA ASN A 95 -0.65 3.83 -7.78
C ASN A 95 0.05 2.86 -6.83
N VAL A 96 1.33 3.12 -6.52
CA VAL A 96 2.12 2.33 -5.58
C VAL A 96 1.48 2.33 -4.20
N GLN A 97 1.03 3.50 -3.73
CA GLN A 97 0.25 3.62 -2.50
C GLN A 97 -1.00 2.73 -2.54
N LYS A 98 -1.79 2.82 -3.62
CA LYS A 98 -3.06 2.08 -3.72
C LYS A 98 -2.90 0.57 -3.82
N ILE A 99 -1.79 0.10 -4.37
CA ILE A 99 -1.43 -1.33 -4.40
C ILE A 99 -1.37 -1.87 -2.96
N VAL A 100 -0.73 -1.15 -2.05
CA VAL A 100 -0.53 -1.61 -0.67
C VAL A 100 -1.77 -1.38 0.19
N GLU A 101 -2.41 -0.20 0.08
CA GLU A 101 -3.53 0.18 0.97
C GLU A 101 -4.81 -0.64 0.80
N ARG A 102 -5.00 -1.28 -0.36
CA ARG A 102 -6.25 -2.01 -0.64
C ARG A 102 -6.30 -3.38 0.04
N SER A 103 -5.15 -3.98 0.36
CA SER A 103 -5.11 -5.29 1.01
C SER A 103 -5.05 -5.16 2.53
N PRO A 104 -5.89 -5.89 3.29
CA PRO A 104 -5.77 -5.95 4.75
C PRO A 104 -4.50 -6.68 5.23
N LYS A 105 -3.78 -7.34 4.32
CA LYS A 105 -2.53 -8.07 4.60
C LYS A 105 -1.31 -7.15 4.69
N PHE A 106 -1.41 -5.91 4.21
CA PHE A 106 -0.28 -5.00 4.10
C PHE A 106 -0.46 -3.74 4.95
N THR A 107 0.64 -3.08 5.25
CA THR A 107 0.65 -1.72 5.82
C THR A 107 1.55 -0.83 4.98
N ALA A 108 1.08 0.39 4.67
CA ALA A 108 1.81 1.37 3.87
C ALA A 108 2.25 2.55 4.74
N ASP A 109 3.55 2.82 4.77
CA ASP A 109 4.08 4.13 5.11
C ASP A 109 4.16 4.97 3.83
N ASN A 110 3.38 6.04 3.84
CA ASN A 110 3.10 6.90 2.70
C ASN A 110 3.79 8.25 2.81
N THR A 111 4.65 8.43 3.81
CA THR A 111 5.23 9.72 4.17
C THR A 111 6.07 10.30 3.03
N VAL A 112 6.86 9.46 2.36
CA VAL A 112 7.69 9.85 1.21
C VAL A 112 7.04 9.56 -0.14
N ARG A 113 5.74 9.20 -0.18
CA ARG A 113 5.06 8.71 -1.39
C ARG A 113 5.14 9.66 -2.57
N LYS A 114 5.04 10.97 -2.32
CA LYS A 114 4.96 12.00 -3.36
C LYS A 114 6.33 12.29 -3.97
N ILE A 115 7.41 11.88 -3.32
CA ILE A 115 8.77 12.22 -3.72
C ILE A 115 9.16 11.33 -4.90
N SER A 116 9.65 11.96 -5.96
CA SER A 116 10.27 11.27 -7.09
C SER A 116 11.55 10.58 -6.60
N PRO A 117 11.80 9.30 -6.96
CA PRO A 117 13.05 8.62 -6.66
C PRO A 117 14.31 9.42 -7.04
N LEU A 118 14.24 10.21 -8.12
CA LEU A 118 15.37 11.04 -8.57
C LEU A 118 15.54 12.36 -7.81
N ALA A 119 14.56 12.76 -7.01
CA ALA A 119 14.59 13.95 -6.15
C ALA A 119 14.91 13.59 -4.68
N ALA A 120 14.76 12.32 -4.30
CA ALA A 120 14.82 11.84 -2.91
C ALA A 120 16.16 12.08 -2.17
N PHE A 121 17.24 12.45 -2.87
CA PHE A 121 18.54 12.76 -2.24
C PHE A 121 18.62 14.14 -1.63
N PHE A 122 17.69 15.00 -2.00
CA PHE A 122 17.74 16.39 -1.68
C PHE A 122 16.64 16.73 -0.68
N PRO A 123 16.88 17.71 0.21
CA PRO A 123 15.90 18.06 1.23
C PRO A 123 14.63 18.59 0.57
N GLU A 124 13.57 17.79 0.60
CA GLU A 124 12.20 18.25 0.34
C GLU A 124 11.44 18.32 1.67
N LYS A 125 10.56 19.31 1.81
CA LYS A 125 9.60 19.32 2.91
C LYS A 125 8.66 18.13 2.73
N ILE A 126 8.68 17.20 3.67
CA ILE A 126 7.70 16.13 3.75
C ILE A 126 6.40 16.72 4.32
N ASP A 127 5.26 16.37 3.74
CA ASP A 127 3.97 17.02 3.98
C ASP A 127 3.37 16.68 5.37
N ASN A 128 3.21 17.74 6.18
CA ASN A 128 2.31 17.98 7.34
C ASN A 128 2.43 17.22 8.68
N SER A 129 3.30 17.73 9.55
CA SER A 129 2.96 18.10 10.94
C SER A 129 4.07 18.99 11.51
N ASP A 130 3.89 20.32 11.62
CA ASP A 130 4.66 21.32 12.43
C ASP A 130 6.18 21.14 12.63
N ALA A 131 6.84 20.29 11.84
CA ALA A 131 8.23 19.94 11.96
C ALA A 131 8.96 20.76 10.90
N GLN A 132 9.38 21.95 11.33
CA GLN A 132 10.58 22.55 10.77
C GLN A 132 11.70 21.51 10.80
N GLY A 133 12.00 20.92 9.65
CA GLY A 133 13.13 20.05 9.47
C GLY A 133 13.25 19.72 8.00
N GLU A 134 14.37 20.12 7.39
CA GLU A 134 14.86 19.52 6.15
C GLU A 134 15.11 18.03 6.42
N SER A 135 14.07 17.20 6.33
CA SER A 135 14.25 15.75 6.41
C SER A 135 14.77 15.27 5.06
N ARG A 136 16.02 14.79 5.03
CA ARG A 136 16.54 14.09 3.86
C ARG A 136 15.77 12.79 3.74
N THR A 137 15.10 12.53 2.62
CA THR A 137 14.20 11.37 2.43
C THR A 137 14.84 10.04 2.87
N PHE A 138 16.14 9.86 2.66
CA PHE A 138 16.88 8.66 3.09
C PHE A 138 17.08 8.55 4.60
N GLU A 139 17.22 9.66 5.32
CA GLU A 139 17.24 9.65 6.79
C GLU A 139 15.89 9.19 7.32
N TYR A 140 14.79 9.69 6.76
CA TYR A 140 13.44 9.22 7.09
C TYR A 140 13.28 7.71 6.84
N ILE A 141 13.64 7.24 5.64
CA ILE A 141 13.54 5.82 5.27
C ILE A 141 14.38 4.94 6.21
N LYS A 142 15.55 5.43 6.62
CA LYS A 142 16.45 4.74 7.55
C LYS A 142 15.84 4.61 8.95
N GLU A 143 15.21 5.67 9.45
CA GLU A 143 14.61 5.70 10.79
C GLU A 143 13.27 4.95 10.86
N ASN A 144 12.52 4.91 9.75
CA ASN A 144 11.17 4.34 9.68
C ASN A 144 11.11 3.06 8.83
N ARG A 145 12.22 2.32 8.79
CA ARG A 145 12.39 1.13 7.93
C ARG A 145 11.21 0.16 8.05
N SER A 146 10.71 -0.31 6.92
CA SER A 146 9.64 -1.32 6.83
C SER A 146 10.17 -2.65 6.30
N ASP A 147 9.31 -3.65 6.09
CA ASP A 147 9.75 -4.96 5.57
C ASP A 147 10.27 -4.83 4.12
N TYR A 148 9.62 -4.00 3.31
CA TYR A 148 9.95 -3.74 1.91
C TYR A 148 9.95 -2.25 1.58
N PHE A 149 10.71 -1.88 0.55
CA PHE A 149 10.62 -0.58 -0.11
C PHE A 149 10.04 -0.79 -1.51
N ILE A 150 8.89 -0.17 -1.79
CA ILE A 150 8.18 -0.31 -3.06
C ILE A 150 8.03 1.04 -3.75
N PHE A 151 8.36 1.10 -5.04
CA PHE A 151 8.33 2.36 -5.77
C PHE A 151 8.13 2.18 -7.28
N ASP A 152 7.86 3.30 -7.97
CA ASP A 152 7.91 3.40 -9.42
C ASP A 152 8.64 4.68 -9.88
N PHE A 153 8.97 4.76 -11.17
CA PHE A 153 9.49 5.97 -11.82
C PHE A 153 8.39 6.79 -12.53
N TYR A 154 7.13 6.39 -12.40
CA TYR A 154 6.02 7.03 -13.12
C TYR A 154 5.84 8.49 -12.71
N GLY A 155 5.93 8.76 -11.40
CA GLY A 155 5.89 10.13 -10.87
C GLY A 155 7.00 11.01 -11.48
N THR A 156 8.22 10.49 -11.56
CA THR A 156 9.37 11.18 -12.19
C THR A 156 9.08 11.52 -13.65
N ALA A 157 8.59 10.55 -14.43
CA ALA A 157 8.38 10.74 -15.86
C ALA A 157 7.20 11.68 -16.16
N VAL A 158 6.10 11.58 -15.40
CA VAL A 158 4.88 12.36 -15.67
C VAL A 158 4.97 13.79 -15.14
N HIS A 159 5.52 13.97 -13.94
CA HIS A 159 5.54 15.29 -13.31
C HIS A 159 6.85 16.05 -13.56
N GLY A 160 7.91 15.33 -13.93
CA GLY A 160 9.23 15.90 -14.17
C GLY A 160 9.96 16.27 -12.88
N LEU A 161 11.11 16.92 -13.05
CA LEU A 161 11.92 17.44 -11.95
C LEU A 161 12.01 18.96 -12.06
N VAL A 162 12.14 19.63 -10.92
CA VAL A 162 12.50 21.05 -10.84
C VAL A 162 13.93 21.15 -10.33
N LYS A 163 14.82 21.68 -11.16
CA LYS A 163 16.21 21.92 -10.81
C LYS A 163 16.33 23.22 -10.02
N THR A 164 16.85 23.14 -8.81
CA THR A 164 17.18 24.30 -7.97
C THR A 164 18.70 24.53 -7.99
N GLU A 165 19.19 25.52 -7.25
CA GLU A 165 20.63 25.82 -7.19
C GLU A 165 21.48 24.62 -6.73
N ASN A 166 20.98 23.86 -5.74
CA ASN A 166 21.74 22.80 -5.06
C ASN A 166 21.02 21.44 -5.05
N SER A 167 19.90 21.29 -5.75
CA SER A 167 18.97 20.18 -5.53
C SER A 167 18.01 19.95 -6.71
N PHE A 168 17.34 18.80 -6.71
CA PHE A 168 16.15 18.52 -7.52
C PHE A 168 14.92 18.38 -6.63
N LEU A 169 13.82 19.01 -7.04
CA LEU A 169 12.51 18.82 -6.46
C LEU A 169 11.61 18.01 -7.38
N THR A 170 10.61 17.35 -6.82
CA THR A 170 9.58 16.68 -7.61
C THR A 170 8.65 17.71 -8.24
N GLY A 171 8.49 17.67 -9.57
CA GLY A 171 7.57 18.57 -10.28
C GLY A 171 6.10 18.28 -9.96
N GLY A 172 5.21 19.23 -10.25
CA GLY A 172 3.76 19.06 -10.10
C GLY A 172 3.26 18.93 -8.66
N ILE A 173 4.14 19.09 -7.66
CA ILE A 173 3.82 18.99 -6.23
C ILE A 173 4.03 20.35 -5.57
N ASP A 174 3.01 20.79 -4.84
CA ASP A 174 3.03 21.90 -3.86
C ASP A 174 3.66 23.21 -4.35
N GLY A 175 3.60 23.45 -5.67
CA GLY A 175 4.15 24.62 -6.33
C GLY A 175 5.67 24.67 -6.36
N ASN A 176 6.34 23.51 -6.33
CA ASN A 176 7.80 23.38 -6.42
C ASN A 176 8.40 24.13 -7.62
N GLU A 177 7.64 24.31 -8.70
CA GLU A 177 8.04 25.10 -9.86
C GLU A 177 8.45 26.55 -9.54
N LYS A 178 8.00 27.13 -8.42
CA LYS A 178 8.40 28.49 -8.02
C LYS A 178 9.84 28.56 -7.47
N HIS A 179 10.46 27.41 -7.20
CA HIS A 179 11.76 27.31 -6.53
C HIS A 179 12.91 26.99 -7.50
N GLY A 180 12.64 26.75 -8.78
CA GLY A 180 13.69 26.40 -9.74
C GLY A 180 13.20 26.26 -11.17
N GLU A 181 14.10 25.77 -12.02
CA GLU A 181 13.84 25.52 -13.44
C GLU A 181 13.16 24.16 -13.62
N LYS A 182 11.98 24.13 -14.24
CA LYS A 182 11.33 22.87 -14.60
C LYS A 182 12.06 22.21 -15.78
N LEU A 183 12.60 21.03 -15.54
CA LEU A 183 13.23 20.21 -16.57
C LEU A 183 12.18 19.54 -17.48
N PRO A 184 12.56 19.15 -18.71
CA PRO A 184 11.68 18.36 -19.55
C PRO A 184 11.32 17.03 -18.87
N ASN A 185 10.08 16.58 -19.07
CA ASN A 185 9.60 15.29 -18.55
C ASN A 185 10.44 14.09 -19.06
N ILE A 186 10.92 14.17 -20.31
CA ILE A 186 11.88 13.23 -20.85
C ILE A 186 13.26 13.79 -20.54
N LEU A 187 13.88 13.28 -19.48
CA LEU A 187 15.18 13.75 -19.03
C LEU A 187 16.28 13.24 -19.98
N PRO A 188 17.23 14.10 -20.36
CA PRO A 188 18.44 13.67 -21.06
C PRO A 188 19.22 12.61 -20.28
N GLU A 189 19.92 11.74 -21.00
CA GLU A 189 20.68 10.61 -20.43
C GLU A 189 21.73 11.05 -19.40
N ASP A 190 22.45 12.11 -19.71
CA ASP A 190 23.46 12.74 -18.87
C ASP A 190 22.87 13.39 -17.61
N VAL A 191 21.55 13.56 -17.55
CA VAL A 191 20.83 14.05 -16.36
C VAL A 191 20.31 12.89 -15.52
N TYR A 192 19.54 11.96 -16.10
CA TYR A 192 18.85 10.94 -15.28
C TYR A 192 19.79 9.82 -14.80
N LYS A 193 20.79 9.41 -15.59
CA LYS A 193 21.67 8.29 -15.18
C LYS A 193 22.45 8.59 -13.90
N PRO A 194 23.09 9.78 -13.73
CA PRO A 194 23.72 10.13 -12.47
C PRO A 194 22.76 10.12 -11.27
N LEU A 195 21.53 10.61 -11.45
CA LEU A 195 20.52 10.61 -10.38
C LEU A 195 20.08 9.19 -10.02
N VAL A 196 19.92 8.31 -11.01
CA VAL A 196 19.66 6.88 -10.76
C VAL A 196 20.84 6.21 -10.06
N ASP A 197 22.09 6.55 -10.42
CA ASP A 197 23.28 5.99 -9.75
C ASP A 197 23.35 6.38 -8.27
N ILE A 198 23.01 7.64 -7.96
CA ILE A 198 22.88 8.08 -6.57
C ILE A 198 21.72 7.33 -5.90
N PHE A 199 20.58 7.19 -6.59
CA PHE A 199 19.43 6.45 -6.06
C PHE A 199 19.71 5.01 -5.69
N ALA A 200 20.25 4.27 -6.64
CA ALA A 200 20.68 2.90 -6.45
C ALA A 200 21.65 2.77 -5.28
N LYS A 201 22.67 3.64 -5.21
CA LYS A 201 23.68 3.59 -4.16
C LYS A 201 23.10 3.77 -2.77
N GLU A 202 22.23 4.75 -2.57
CA GLU A 202 21.70 5.05 -1.23
C GLU A 202 20.61 4.05 -0.81
N ILE A 203 19.73 3.63 -1.72
CA ILE A 203 18.69 2.65 -1.35
C ILE A 203 19.30 1.28 -1.01
N LEU A 204 20.39 0.88 -1.68
CA LEU A 204 21.12 -0.35 -1.36
C LEU A 204 21.82 -0.33 0.00
N LYS A 205 22.05 0.86 0.60
CA LYS A 205 22.51 0.95 2.00
C LYS A 205 21.38 0.65 2.99
N LEU A 206 20.13 0.82 2.57
CA LEU A 206 18.95 0.70 3.43
C LEU A 206 18.24 -0.64 3.24
N TYR A 207 18.21 -1.20 2.03
CA TYR A 207 17.53 -2.45 1.71
C TYR A 207 18.41 -3.35 0.84
N SER A 208 18.37 -4.65 1.08
CA SER A 208 18.89 -5.64 0.13
C SER A 208 18.00 -5.70 -1.11
N ALA A 209 18.55 -6.14 -2.24
CA ALA A 209 17.86 -6.14 -3.53
C ALA A 209 16.52 -6.91 -3.53
N ASP A 210 16.44 -8.00 -2.77
CA ASP A 210 15.22 -8.81 -2.58
C ASP A 210 14.12 -8.11 -1.76
N LYS A 211 14.43 -6.98 -1.11
CA LYS A 211 13.50 -6.14 -0.36
C LYS A 211 13.14 -4.84 -1.07
N ILE A 212 13.67 -4.62 -2.26
CA ILE A 212 13.37 -3.48 -3.13
C ILE A 212 12.44 -3.96 -4.24
N ILE A 213 11.25 -3.38 -4.33
CA ILE A 213 10.25 -3.72 -5.34
C ILE A 213 10.11 -2.54 -6.30
N LEU A 214 10.44 -2.77 -7.57
CA LEU A 214 10.17 -1.83 -8.66
C LEU A 214 8.85 -2.22 -9.33
N VAL A 215 7.87 -1.33 -9.27
CA VAL A 215 6.60 -1.46 -10.00
C VAL A 215 6.76 -0.82 -11.37
N ARG A 216 6.65 -1.64 -12.42
CA ARG A 216 6.72 -1.14 -13.80
C ARG A 216 5.32 -0.76 -14.27
N THR A 217 5.18 0.47 -14.75
CA THR A 217 3.93 0.99 -15.26
C THR A 217 4.16 1.70 -16.60
N ILE A 218 3.13 1.73 -17.44
CA ILE A 218 3.14 2.48 -18.69
C ILE A 218 1.96 3.43 -18.73
N SER A 219 2.10 4.52 -19.48
CA SER A 219 0.94 5.32 -19.85
C SER A 219 0.23 4.62 -21.01
N PRO A 220 -1.01 4.12 -20.82
CA PRO A 220 -1.67 3.33 -21.84
C PRO A 220 -2.14 4.21 -23.02
N GLU A 221 -2.14 3.67 -24.23
CA GLU A 221 -2.68 4.35 -25.42
C GLU A 221 -4.19 4.59 -25.29
N PHE A 222 -4.89 3.70 -24.58
CA PHE A 222 -6.31 3.82 -24.31
C PHE A 222 -6.59 3.71 -22.82
N TYR A 223 -7.47 4.56 -22.31
CA TYR A 223 -7.95 4.47 -20.94
C TYR A 223 -9.48 4.34 -20.93
N ALA A 224 -10.00 3.54 -20.01
CA ALA A 224 -11.43 3.40 -19.81
C ALA A 224 -11.94 4.38 -18.75
N ILE A 225 -13.00 5.15 -19.06
CA ILE A 225 -13.77 5.93 -18.09
C ILE A 225 -15.23 5.47 -18.14
N GLY A 226 -15.71 4.86 -17.06
CA GLY A 226 -17.05 4.29 -17.01
C GLY A 226 -17.26 3.24 -18.11
N ARG A 227 -18.12 3.54 -19.09
CA ARG A 227 -18.43 2.68 -20.26
C ARG A 227 -17.76 3.13 -21.56
N GLN A 228 -16.85 4.10 -21.50
CA GLN A 228 -16.17 4.65 -22.67
C GLN A 228 -14.70 4.25 -22.67
N VAL A 229 -14.19 3.84 -23.83
CA VAL A 229 -12.75 3.76 -24.09
C VAL A 229 -12.35 5.06 -24.78
N ARG A 230 -11.35 5.74 -24.23
CA ARG A 230 -10.82 6.99 -24.75
C ARG A 230 -9.39 6.78 -25.21
N LYS A 231 -9.06 7.34 -26.37
CA LYS A 231 -7.67 7.41 -26.83
C LYS A 231 -6.93 8.46 -25.99
N SER A 232 -5.86 8.05 -25.35
CA SER A 232 -4.88 8.93 -24.73
C SER A 232 -4.03 9.60 -25.81
N THR A 233 -3.50 10.79 -25.53
CA THR A 233 -2.44 11.35 -26.37
C THR A 233 -1.27 10.35 -26.38
N PRO A 234 -0.81 9.86 -27.54
CA PRO A 234 0.25 8.85 -27.60
C PRO A 234 1.48 9.31 -26.83
N LYS A 235 1.81 8.59 -25.75
CA LYS A 235 2.97 8.88 -24.91
C LYS A 235 4.13 7.93 -25.20
N ASN A 236 4.30 7.48 -26.44
CA ASN A 236 5.33 6.51 -26.83
C ASN A 236 6.74 6.94 -26.36
N LYS A 237 7.05 8.23 -26.48
CA LYS A 237 8.33 8.78 -26.00
C LYS A 237 8.47 8.74 -24.47
N LEU A 238 7.37 8.93 -23.73
CA LEU A 238 7.38 8.81 -22.27
C LEU A 238 7.55 7.36 -21.83
N ASN A 239 6.84 6.43 -22.48
CA ASN A 239 6.94 5.00 -22.16
C ASN A 239 8.34 4.47 -22.50
N ALA A 240 8.94 4.90 -23.62
CA ALA A 240 10.33 4.60 -23.93
C ALA A 240 11.28 5.15 -22.86
N PHE A 241 11.09 6.40 -22.42
CA PHE A 241 11.87 6.97 -21.33
C PHE A 241 11.71 6.21 -20.00
N LEU A 242 10.48 5.81 -19.63
CA LEU A 242 10.21 4.97 -18.46
C LEU A 242 10.94 3.63 -18.55
N GLU A 243 10.89 2.99 -19.71
CA GLU A 243 11.61 1.74 -19.95
C GLU A 243 13.13 1.93 -19.82
N ASP A 244 13.68 3.02 -20.37
CA ASP A 244 15.11 3.32 -20.30
C ASP A 244 15.60 3.56 -18.87
N ILE A 245 14.86 4.33 -18.07
CA ILE A 245 15.22 4.60 -16.67
C ILE A 245 15.07 3.35 -15.79
N GLU A 246 13.98 2.59 -15.96
CA GLU A 246 13.73 1.35 -15.24
C GLU A 246 14.82 0.31 -15.56
N ASN A 247 15.13 0.11 -16.84
CA ASN A 247 16.17 -0.84 -17.27
C ASN A 247 17.55 -0.44 -16.77
N TYR A 248 17.85 0.86 -16.69
CA TYR A 248 19.10 1.32 -16.10
C TYR A 248 19.16 1.03 -14.60
N PHE A 249 18.08 1.29 -13.85
CA PHE A 249 18.01 0.96 -12.43
C PHE A 249 18.09 -0.55 -12.17
N ILE A 250 17.38 -1.38 -12.96
CA ILE A 250 17.39 -2.84 -12.84
C ILE A 250 18.81 -3.39 -12.96
N LYS A 251 19.59 -2.91 -13.94
CA LYS A 251 21.00 -3.32 -14.11
C LYS A 251 21.89 -2.99 -12.90
N LYS A 252 21.51 -1.98 -12.10
CA LYS A 252 22.30 -1.50 -10.95
C LYS A 252 21.90 -2.20 -9.66
N VAL A 253 20.60 -2.39 -9.44
CA VAL A 253 20.05 -2.81 -8.14
C VAL A 253 19.58 -4.27 -8.14
N HIS A 254 19.20 -4.81 -9.30
CA HIS A 254 18.54 -6.12 -9.42
C HIS A 254 17.34 -6.27 -8.46
N PRO A 255 16.39 -5.31 -8.46
CA PRO A 255 15.25 -5.34 -7.56
C PRO A 255 14.29 -6.48 -7.91
N VAL A 256 13.38 -6.80 -7.01
CA VAL A 256 12.18 -7.57 -7.35
C VAL A 256 11.32 -6.73 -8.30
N ILE A 257 10.92 -7.32 -9.43
CA ILE A 257 10.15 -6.62 -10.47
C ILE A 257 8.69 -7.03 -10.37
N MET A 258 7.83 -6.04 -10.20
CA MET A 258 6.39 -6.18 -10.31
C MET A 258 5.93 -5.52 -11.62
N ASP A 259 5.88 -6.30 -12.69
CA ASP A 259 5.55 -5.81 -14.03
C ASP A 259 4.08 -6.06 -14.38
N LEU A 260 3.30 -5.00 -14.31
CA LEU A 260 1.89 -4.98 -14.73
C LEU A 260 1.66 -4.06 -15.92
N SER A 261 2.74 -3.60 -16.56
CA SER A 261 2.68 -2.79 -17.77
C SER A 261 2.00 -3.56 -18.90
N GLY A 262 1.18 -2.87 -19.70
CA GLY A 262 0.52 -3.46 -20.87
C GLY A 262 -0.70 -4.36 -20.58
N ARG A 263 -1.00 -4.67 -19.32
CA ARG A 263 -2.14 -5.54 -18.96
C ARG A 263 -3.46 -4.80 -18.74
N TYR A 264 -3.41 -3.49 -18.51
CA TYR A 264 -4.60 -2.71 -18.12
C TYR A 264 -4.75 -1.40 -18.89
N PHE A 265 -6.00 -1.11 -19.29
CA PHE A 265 -6.42 0.12 -19.93
C PHE A 265 -6.99 1.10 -18.89
N GLY A 266 -6.15 1.85 -18.18
CA GLY A 266 -6.64 2.66 -17.06
C GLY A 266 -5.81 3.89 -16.73
N ASP A 267 -6.52 4.99 -16.51
CA ASP A 267 -6.07 6.07 -15.64
C ASP A 267 -6.44 5.67 -14.20
N LEU A 268 -5.42 5.28 -13.44
CA LEU A 268 -5.56 4.81 -12.06
C LEU A 268 -5.94 5.93 -11.07
N SER A 269 -6.04 7.19 -11.53
CA SER A 269 -6.33 8.36 -10.70
C SER A 269 -7.82 8.73 -10.58
N LEU A 270 -8.73 8.04 -11.27
CA LEU A 270 -10.15 8.34 -11.19
C LEU A 270 -10.80 7.83 -9.90
N THR A 271 -10.64 8.60 -8.83
CA THR A 271 -11.57 8.58 -7.68
C THR A 271 -12.58 9.71 -7.87
N GLY A 272 -13.75 9.40 -8.42
CA GLY A 272 -14.83 10.36 -8.60
C GLY A 272 -16.04 9.69 -9.26
N ASP A 273 -17.22 9.91 -8.68
CA ASP A 273 -18.55 9.56 -9.21
C ASP A 273 -19.00 8.09 -9.16
N GLY A 274 -18.39 7.24 -8.33
CA GLY A 274 -18.86 5.85 -8.15
C GLY A 274 -18.66 4.95 -9.38
N LYS A 275 -17.80 5.37 -10.31
CA LYS A 275 -17.39 4.61 -11.49
C LYS A 275 -15.90 4.26 -11.37
N GLU A 276 -15.55 3.38 -10.44
CA GLU A 276 -14.26 2.68 -10.56
C GLU A 276 -14.24 2.06 -11.96
N ALA A 277 -13.23 2.39 -12.77
CA ALA A 277 -13.06 1.73 -14.05
C ALA A 277 -13.01 0.22 -13.77
N VAL A 278 -13.81 -0.57 -14.49
CA VAL A 278 -13.97 -2.02 -14.27
C VAL A 278 -12.63 -2.74 -14.13
N PHE A 279 -11.59 -2.22 -14.79
CA PHE A 279 -10.22 -2.71 -14.78
C PHE A 279 -9.42 -2.40 -13.50
N ASN A 280 -9.78 -1.39 -12.70
CA ASN A 280 -9.08 -1.07 -11.46
C ASN A 280 -9.15 -2.23 -10.47
N ARG A 281 -10.32 -2.87 -10.33
CA ARG A 281 -10.47 -4.02 -9.44
C ARG A 281 -9.57 -5.18 -9.83
N PHE A 282 -9.46 -5.47 -11.13
CA PHE A 282 -8.60 -6.55 -11.63
C PHE A 282 -7.12 -6.18 -11.51
N TYR A 283 -6.74 -4.92 -11.80
CA TYR A 283 -5.39 -4.42 -11.58
C TYR A 283 -4.95 -4.63 -10.14
N PHE A 284 -5.72 -4.11 -9.17
CA PHE A 284 -5.34 -4.22 -7.76
C PHE A 284 -5.39 -5.66 -7.22
N ALA A 285 -6.25 -6.52 -7.76
CA ALA A 285 -6.26 -7.94 -7.41
C ALA A 285 -4.99 -8.66 -7.90
N ASP A 286 -4.56 -8.41 -9.13
CA ASP A 286 -3.30 -8.97 -9.65
C ASP A 286 -2.10 -8.35 -8.93
N CYS A 287 -2.19 -7.07 -8.53
CA CYS A 287 -1.18 -6.44 -7.69
C CYS A 287 -1.02 -7.13 -6.33
N GLU A 288 -2.14 -7.35 -5.64
CA GLU A 288 -2.17 -8.03 -4.36
C GLU A 288 -1.60 -9.45 -4.49
N LYS A 289 -2.00 -10.19 -5.54
CA LYS A 289 -1.47 -11.52 -5.82
C LYS A 289 0.05 -11.50 -6.05
N ALA A 290 0.56 -10.55 -6.84
CA ALA A 290 2.00 -10.43 -7.07
C ALA A 290 2.74 -10.11 -5.76
N LEU A 291 2.21 -9.23 -4.92
CA LEU A 291 2.81 -8.96 -3.60
C LEU A 291 2.72 -10.16 -2.66
N ASP A 292 1.63 -10.92 -2.66
CA ASP A 292 1.54 -12.17 -1.90
C ASP A 292 2.66 -13.13 -2.33
N GLU A 293 2.88 -13.32 -3.63
CA GLU A 293 3.94 -14.19 -4.17
C GLU A 293 5.35 -13.70 -3.81
N ILE A 294 5.58 -12.38 -3.81
CA ILE A 294 6.87 -11.76 -3.45
C ILE A 294 7.16 -11.87 -1.96
N THR A 295 6.11 -11.81 -1.12
CA THR A 295 6.25 -11.68 0.33
C THR A 295 6.07 -12.99 1.11
N SER A 296 5.66 -14.06 0.43
CA SER A 296 5.52 -15.43 0.98
C SER A 296 6.87 -16.13 1.13
#